data_AF-A0AA40LRP4-F1
#
_entry.id   AF-A0AA40LRP4-F1
#
_cell.length_a   1.000
_cell.length_b   1.000
_cell.length_c   1.000
_cell.angle_alpha   90.00
_cell.angle_beta   90.00
_cell.angle_gamma   90.00
#
_symmetry.space_group_name_H-M   'P 1'
#
loop_
_entity.id
_entity.type
_entity.pdbx_description
1 polymer ?
#
loop_
_entity_poly.entity_id
_entity_poly.type
_entity_poly.pdbx_seq_one_letter_code
_entity_poly.pdbx_strand_id
1 'polypeptide(L)'
;MHIRKATKYLKDVTLKKHAESNAELKGLDVDSLDIEHIQVNKAPKMRRRIYRAHGRINPYMSSPCHIEMILTEKEQIVPKPEEEVAQKKKMSQKKLKKQNLMARE
;
A
#
# COMPACT_ATOMS: atom_id res chain seq x y z
N MET A 1 -21.18 16.51 -4.94
CA MET A 1 -20.12 17.54 -5.08
C MET A 1 -18.78 17.10 -4.48
N HIS A 2 -18.75 16.69 -3.21
CA HIS A 2 -17.49 16.40 -2.49
C HIS A 2 -16.66 15.27 -3.10
N ILE A 3 -17.28 14.15 -3.48
CA ILE A 3 -16.58 13.02 -4.12
C ILE A 3 -15.96 13.45 -5.44
N ARG A 4 -16.74 14.05 -6.36
CA ARG A 4 -16.22 14.54 -7.65
C ARG A 4 -15.03 15.50 -7.49
N LYS A 5 -15.08 16.39 -6.50
CA LYS A 5 -13.97 17.30 -6.19
C LYS A 5 -12.75 16.50 -5.72
N ALA A 6 -12.91 15.57 -4.78
CA ALA A 6 -11.83 14.72 -4.30
C ALA A 6 -11.18 13.89 -5.42
N THR A 7 -11.97 13.27 -6.29
CA THR A 7 -11.45 12.50 -7.44
C THR A 7 -10.65 13.39 -8.39
N LYS A 8 -11.11 14.63 -8.61
CA LYS A 8 -10.38 15.62 -9.42
C LYS A 8 -9.00 15.94 -8.83
N TYR A 9 -8.92 16.21 -7.52
CA TYR A 9 -7.64 16.49 -6.86
C TYR A 9 -6.71 15.28 -6.90
N LEU A 10 -7.23 14.08 -6.64
CA LEU A 10 -6.45 12.84 -6.67
C LEU A 10 -5.89 12.53 -8.06
N LYS A 11 -6.73 12.62 -9.10
CA LYS A 11 -6.35 12.29 -10.47
C LYS A 11 -5.50 13.36 -11.13
N ASP A 12 -5.97 14.61 -11.09
CA ASP A 12 -5.38 15.67 -11.92
C ASP A 12 -4.19 16.36 -11.25
N VAL A 13 -4.23 16.50 -9.92
CA VAL A 13 -3.22 17.28 -9.19
C VAL A 13 -2.16 16.37 -8.59
N THR A 14 -2.55 15.35 -7.82
CA THR A 14 -1.56 14.53 -7.13
C THR A 14 -0.92 13.48 -8.03
N LEU A 15 -1.70 12.71 -8.81
CA LEU A 15 -1.14 11.67 -9.67
C LEU A 15 -0.46 12.26 -10.90
N LYS A 16 -1.21 12.93 -11.77
CA LYS A 16 -0.67 13.41 -13.06
C LYS A 16 0.40 14.48 -12.92
N LYS A 17 0.09 15.58 -12.23
CA LYS A 17 0.98 16.74 -12.24
C LYS A 17 2.20 16.60 -11.34
N HIS A 18 2.05 15.96 -10.19
CA HIS A 18 3.15 15.83 -9.25
C HIS A 18 3.85 14.49 -9.36
N ALA A 19 3.11 13.39 -9.32
CA ALA A 19 3.73 12.07 -9.23
C ALA A 19 4.41 11.66 -10.54
N GLU A 20 3.77 11.85 -11.70
CA GLU A 20 4.41 11.61 -13.02
C GLU A 20 5.61 12.54 -13.23
N SER A 21 5.45 13.86 -12.98
CA SER A 21 6.56 14.81 -13.14
C SER A 21 7.75 14.52 -12.22
N ASN A 22 7.50 14.07 -10.99
CA ASN A 22 8.57 13.64 -10.08
C ASN A 22 9.23 12.35 -10.53
N ALA A 23 8.48 11.42 -11.15
CA ALA A 23 9.03 10.19 -11.69
C ALA A 23 9.90 10.46 -12.92
N GLU A 24 9.43 11.30 -13.86
CA GLU A 24 10.21 11.77 -15.01
C GLU A 24 11.51 12.44 -14.58
N LEU A 25 11.45 13.31 -13.57
CA LEU A 25 12.64 13.99 -13.04
C LEU A 25 13.64 13.01 -12.41
N LYS A 26 13.15 11.92 -11.82
CA LYS A 26 13.98 10.85 -11.28
C LYS A 26 14.43 9.83 -12.33
N GLY A 27 13.93 9.92 -13.57
CA GLY A 27 14.22 8.98 -14.65
C GLY A 27 13.56 7.61 -14.49
N LEU A 28 12.45 7.54 -13.73
CA LEU A 28 11.63 6.33 -13.62
C LEU A 28 10.71 6.20 -14.84
N ASP A 29 10.36 4.97 -15.22
CA ASP A 29 9.45 4.72 -16.34
C ASP A 29 7.99 4.94 -15.92
N VAL A 30 7.39 6.00 -16.47
CA VAL A 30 6.03 6.45 -16.10
C VAL A 30 4.96 5.40 -16.40
N ASP A 31 5.16 4.57 -17.43
CA ASP A 31 4.20 3.56 -17.85
C ASP A 31 4.20 2.31 -16.95
N SER A 32 5.29 2.06 -16.21
CA SER A 32 5.43 0.91 -15.29
C SER A 32 5.31 1.28 -13.80
N LEU A 33 4.94 2.53 -13.49
CA LEU A 33 4.67 2.97 -12.13
C LEU A 33 3.35 2.38 -11.61
N ASP A 34 3.42 1.85 -10.40
CA ASP A 34 2.25 1.44 -9.63
C ASP A 34 2.20 2.11 -8.27
N ILE A 35 0.97 2.24 -7.78
CA ILE A 35 0.70 2.79 -6.45
C ILE A 35 0.90 1.68 -5.43
N GLU A 36 2.00 1.73 -4.69
CA GLU A 36 2.26 0.82 -3.57
C GLU A 36 1.42 1.21 -2.35
N HIS A 37 1.39 2.51 -2.03
CA HIS A 37 0.74 2.99 -0.82
C HIS A 37 0.09 4.35 -1.03
N ILE A 38 -1.13 4.50 -0.50
CA ILE A 38 -1.81 5.79 -0.34
C ILE A 38 -2.32 5.90 1.09
N GLN A 39 -2.03 7.03 1.73
CA GLN A 39 -2.55 7.38 3.04
C GLN A 39 -3.23 8.75 2.99
N VAL A 40 -4.37 8.86 3.70
CA VAL A 40 -5.12 10.11 3.84
C VAL A 40 -5.33 10.43 5.30
N ASN A 41 -4.72 11.52 5.75
CA ASN A 41 -4.80 12.00 7.13
C ASN A 41 -5.71 13.23 7.22
N LYS A 42 -6.39 13.40 8.37
CA LYS A 42 -7.20 14.60 8.62
C LYS A 42 -6.30 15.80 8.88
N ALA A 43 -6.58 16.90 8.21
CA ALA A 43 -5.90 18.17 8.44
C ALA A 43 -6.70 19.06 9.42
N PRO A 44 -6.09 20.09 10.02
CA PRO A 44 -6.77 21.02 10.91
C PRO A 44 -8.00 21.66 10.28
N LYS A 45 -9.13 21.67 11.00
CA LYS A 45 -10.39 22.21 10.49
C LYS A 45 -10.33 23.73 10.41
N MET A 46 -10.73 24.31 9.27
CA MET A 46 -10.89 25.76 9.15
C MET A 46 -12.27 26.17 9.65
N ARG A 47 -12.34 27.25 10.44
CA ARG A 47 -13.57 27.64 11.13
C ARG A 47 -14.22 28.85 10.47
N ARG A 48 -15.51 28.71 10.13
CA ARG A 48 -16.41 29.80 9.73
C ARG A 48 -17.64 29.83 10.65
N ARG A 49 -18.42 30.89 10.55
CA ARG A 49 -19.67 31.07 11.30
C ARG A 49 -20.86 31.09 10.34
N ILE A 50 -21.97 30.54 10.77
CA ILE A 50 -23.28 30.70 10.13
C ILE A 50 -24.21 31.33 11.15
N TYR A 51 -24.76 32.48 10.79
CA TYR A 51 -25.80 33.14 11.57
C TYR A 51 -27.12 32.39 11.43
N ARG A 52 -27.81 32.17 12.54
CA ARG A 52 -29.10 31.47 12.61
C ARG A 52 -30.12 32.36 13.32
N ALA A 53 -31.38 31.97 13.24
CA ALA A 53 -32.48 32.70 13.88
C ALA A 53 -32.23 32.93 15.38
N HIS A 54 -32.83 34.01 15.90
CA HIS A 54 -32.73 34.44 17.30
C HIS A 54 -31.29 34.69 17.78
N GLY A 55 -30.41 35.20 16.91
CA GLY A 55 -29.04 35.59 17.28
C GLY A 55 -28.08 34.42 17.53
N ARG A 56 -28.48 33.18 17.19
CA ARG A 56 -27.62 32.00 17.38
C ARG A 56 -26.48 31.97 16.36
N ILE A 57 -25.29 31.58 16.80
CA ILE A 57 -24.11 31.44 15.95
C ILE A 57 -23.64 29.98 15.99
N ASN A 58 -23.74 29.29 14.84
CA ASN A 58 -23.25 27.92 14.69
C ASN A 58 -21.92 27.89 13.93
N PRO A 59 -21.01 26.95 14.26
CA PRO A 59 -19.80 26.75 13.49
C PRO A 59 -20.10 26.07 12.15
N TYR A 60 -19.47 26.55 11.09
CA TYR A 60 -19.36 25.85 9.81
C TYR A 60 -17.90 25.58 9.54
N MET A 61 -17.50 24.32 9.62
CA MET A 61 -16.10 23.91 9.56
C MET A 61 -15.80 23.20 8.26
N SER A 62 -14.69 23.56 7.61
CA SER A 62 -14.16 22.73 6.53
C SER A 62 -13.48 21.48 7.10
N SER A 63 -13.42 20.43 6.28
CA SER A 63 -12.71 19.19 6.61
C SER A 63 -11.62 18.92 5.57
N PRO A 64 -10.46 19.59 5.67
CA PRO A 64 -9.32 19.35 4.80
C PRO A 64 -8.60 18.02 5.15
N CYS A 65 -7.74 17.55 4.25
CA CYS A 65 -6.94 16.34 4.44
C CYS A 65 -5.52 16.50 3.86
N HIS A 66 -4.59 15.70 4.37
CA HIS A 66 -3.26 15.48 3.81
C HIS A 66 -3.27 14.14 3.08
N ILE A 67 -2.70 14.11 1.88
CA ILE A 67 -2.65 12.92 1.04
C ILE A 67 -1.18 12.62 0.80
N GLU A 68 -0.77 11.41 1.15
CA GLU A 68 0.57 10.89 0.94
C GLU A 68 0.46 9.68 0.02
N MET A 69 1.36 9.57 -0.95
CA MET A 69 1.39 8.47 -1.90
C MET A 69 2.82 8.07 -2.24
N ILE A 70 3.02 6.77 -2.40
CA ILE A 70 4.28 6.16 -2.79
C ILE A 70 4.01 5.39 -4.08
N LEU A 71 4.80 5.72 -5.10
CA LEU A 71 4.82 5.03 -6.39
C LEU A 71 6.11 4.25 -6.51
N THR A 72 6.01 3.04 -7.04
CA THR A 72 7.14 2.13 -7.30
C THR A 72 7.01 1.55 -8.68
N GLU A 73 8.12 1.31 -9.36
CA GLU A 73 8.13 0.51 -10.57
C GLU A 73 7.81 -0.95 -10.22
N LYS A 74 6.99 -1.62 -11.03
CA LYS A 74 6.72 -3.05 -10.84
C LYS A 74 7.99 -3.86 -11.10
N GLU A 75 8.61 -4.35 -10.03
CA GLU A 75 9.66 -5.36 -10.15
C GLU A 75 9.07 -6.68 -10.67
N GLN A 76 9.74 -7.30 -11.65
CA GLN A 76 9.46 -8.68 -12.01
C GLN A 76 9.78 -9.55 -10.80
N ILE A 77 8.76 -10.25 -10.28
CA ILE A 77 8.90 -11.14 -9.12
C ILE A 77 9.90 -12.24 -9.49
N VAL A 78 11.13 -12.10 -8.99
CA VAL A 78 12.10 -13.20 -9.01
C VAL A 78 11.69 -14.13 -7.86
N PRO A 79 11.24 -15.37 -8.13
CA PRO A 79 10.91 -16.29 -7.05
C PRO A 79 12.16 -16.51 -6.21
N LYS A 80 12.06 -16.26 -4.91
CA LYS A 80 13.11 -16.68 -3.97
C LYS A 80 13.29 -18.18 -4.15
N PRO A 81 14.53 -18.68 -4.31
CA PRO A 81 14.75 -20.11 -4.37
C PRO A 81 14.19 -20.71 -3.08
N GLU A 82 13.35 -21.74 -3.21
CA GLU A 82 12.92 -22.53 -2.06
C GLU A 82 14.21 -23.08 -1.42
N GLU A 83 14.52 -22.64 -0.21
CA GLU A 83 15.49 -23.36 0.60
C GLU A 83 14.91 -24.77 0.77
N GLU A 84 15.52 -25.75 0.11
CA GLU A 84 15.30 -27.16 0.43
C GLU A 84 15.72 -27.36 1.88
N VAL A 85 14.80 -27.09 2.81
CA VAL A 85 14.93 -27.51 4.20
C VAL A 85 14.68 -29.01 4.17
N ALA A 86 15.68 -29.75 3.68
CA ALA A 86 15.81 -31.17 3.86
C ALA A 86 16.04 -31.42 5.36
N GLN A 87 14.98 -31.32 6.16
CA GLN A 87 14.90 -31.99 7.44
C GLN A 87 14.86 -33.50 7.15
N LYS A 88 15.99 -34.08 6.74
CA LYS A 88 16.22 -35.52 6.87
C LYS A 88 16.11 -35.80 8.36
N LYS A 89 14.92 -36.21 8.82
CA LYS A 89 14.72 -36.73 10.18
C LYS A 89 15.80 -37.80 10.40
N LYS A 90 16.75 -37.53 11.29
CA LYS A 90 17.79 -38.51 11.66
C LYS A 90 17.08 -39.68 12.34
N MET A 91 16.74 -40.70 11.55
CA MET A 91 16.21 -41.95 12.06
C MET A 91 17.35 -42.72 12.73
N SER A 92 17.10 -43.23 13.94
CA SER A 92 18.05 -44.12 14.63
C SER A 92 18.41 -45.31 13.74
N GLN A 93 19.69 -45.67 13.67
CA GLN A 93 20.19 -46.76 12.82
C GLN A 93 19.44 -48.08 13.04
N LYS A 94 18.98 -48.35 14.27
CA LYS A 94 18.15 -49.53 14.58
C LYS A 94 16.81 -49.51 13.85
N LYS A 95 16.17 -48.34 13.72
CA LYS A 95 14.87 -48.19 13.07
C LYS A 95 14.99 -48.33 11.55
N LEU A 96 16.07 -47.82 10.97
CA LEU A 96 16.37 -47.98 9.54
C LEU A 96 16.64 -49.45 9.18
N LYS A 97 17.45 -50.15 9.99
CA LYS A 97 17.71 -51.58 9.79
C LYS A 97 16.45 -52.43 9.89
N LYS A 98 15.52 -52.11 10.81
CA LYS A 98 14.24 -52.82 10.96
C LYS A 98 13.31 -52.60 9.76
N GLN A 99 13.24 -51.38 9.23
CA GLN A 99 12.48 -51.10 8.00
C GLN A 99 13.06 -51.83 6.78
N ASN A 100 14.38 -51.85 6.63
CA ASN A 100 15.03 -52.57 5.53
C ASN A 100 14.89 -54.10 5.63
N LEU A 101 14.72 -54.65 6.85
CA LEU A 101 14.45 -56.07 7.06
C LEU A 101 13.01 -56.43 6.67
N MET A 102 12.03 -55.60 7.09
CA MET A 102 10.62 -55.80 6.73
C MET A 102 10.36 -55.60 5.24
N ALA A 103 11.12 -54.75 4.56
CA ALA A 103 11.00 -54.53 3.12
C ALA A 103 11.67 -55.63 2.27
N ARG A 104 12.27 -56.64 2.90
CA ARG A 104 12.95 -57.77 2.24
C ARG A 104 12.18 -59.09 2.33
N GLU A 105 11.06 -59.11 3.05
CA GLU A 105 10.04 -60.17 2.98
C GLU A 105 9.03 -59.82 1.87
#